data_AF-A0A258ISX4-F1
#
_entry.id   AF-A0A258ISX4-F1
#
_cell.length_a   1.000
_cell.length_b   1.000
_cell.length_c   1.000
_cell.angle_alpha   90.00
_cell.angle_beta   90.00
_cell.angle_gamma   90.00
#
_symmetry.space_group_name_H-M   'P 1'
#
loop_
_entity.id
_entity.type
_entity.pdbx_description
1 polymer ?
#
loop_
_entity_poly.entity_id
_entity_poly.type
_entity_poly.pdbx_seq_one_letter_code
_entity_poly.pdbx_strand_id
1 'polypeptide(L)'
;MAGGSALRSAAWLAGALATSAAVVIGSALAVVFAATVVVIGFMGSALFGLVALALRARRTVKAETGGDPSLIEARNVGGHSWVAYGWNERP
;
A
#
# COMPACT_ATOMS: atom_id res chain seq x y z
N MET A 1 -47.83 -26.50 -36.07
CA MET A 1 -46.68 -25.56 -35.99
C MET A 1 -46.64 -24.74 -34.68
N ALA A 2 -47.46 -25.03 -33.66
CA ALA A 2 -47.53 -24.23 -32.42
C ALA A 2 -46.39 -24.47 -31.40
N GLY A 3 -45.66 -25.60 -31.48
CA GLY A 3 -44.61 -25.94 -30.51
C GLY A 3 -43.36 -25.05 -30.55
N GLY A 4 -43.06 -24.43 -31.70
CA GLY A 4 -41.85 -23.60 -31.86
C GLY A 4 -41.91 -22.24 -31.15
N SER A 5 -43.11 -21.67 -30.96
CA SER A 5 -43.28 -20.35 -30.31
C SER A 5 -43.29 -20.46 -28.78
N ALA A 6 -43.85 -21.53 -28.22
CA ALA A 6 -43.84 -21.79 -26.78
C ALA A 6 -42.42 -22.05 -26.26
N LEU A 7 -41.64 -22.88 -26.96
CA LEU A 7 -40.24 -23.13 -26.64
C LEU A 7 -39.38 -21.87 -26.76
N ARG A 8 -39.63 -21.04 -27.77
CA ARG A 8 -38.95 -19.74 -27.93
C ARG A 8 -39.25 -18.78 -26.78
N SER A 9 -40.50 -18.75 -26.32
CA SER A 9 -40.93 -17.90 -25.20
C SER A 9 -40.34 -18.40 -23.88
N ALA A 10 -40.35 -19.71 -23.65
CA ALA A 10 -39.73 -20.33 -22.47
C ALA A 10 -38.22 -20.10 -22.43
N ALA A 11 -37.52 -20.23 -23.57
CA ALA A 11 -36.10 -19.93 -23.67
C ALA A 11 -35.80 -18.46 -23.36
N TRP A 12 -36.66 -17.53 -23.78
CA TRP A 12 -36.54 -16.11 -23.46
C TRP A 12 -36.67 -15.84 -21.96
N LEU A 13 -37.68 -16.43 -21.31
CA LEU A 13 -37.90 -16.29 -19.87
C LEU A 13 -36.76 -16.93 -19.04
N ALA A 14 -36.31 -18.11 -19.44
CA ALA A 14 -35.16 -18.76 -18.80
C ALA A 14 -33.88 -17.92 -18.94
N GLY A 15 -33.66 -17.32 -20.12
CA GLY A 15 -32.57 -16.38 -20.34
C GLY A 15 -32.66 -15.15 -19.43
N ALA A 16 -33.84 -14.53 -19.34
CA ALA A 16 -34.06 -13.37 -18.46
C ALA A 16 -33.81 -13.71 -16.99
N LEU A 17 -34.29 -14.87 -16.53
CA LEU A 17 -34.04 -15.39 -15.19
C LEU A 17 -32.55 -15.63 -14.95
N ALA A 18 -31.86 -16.28 -15.88
CA ALA A 18 -30.42 -16.54 -15.78
C ALA A 18 -29.61 -15.24 -15.71
N THR A 19 -29.92 -14.24 -16.55
CA THR A 19 -29.27 -12.93 -16.50
C THR A 19 -29.52 -12.23 -15.17
N SER A 20 -30.76 -12.28 -14.65
CA SER A 20 -31.06 -11.68 -13.36
C SER A 20 -30.26 -12.32 -12.22
N ALA A 21 -30.16 -13.65 -12.20
CA ALA A 21 -29.36 -14.38 -11.22
C ALA A 21 -27.86 -14.06 -11.35
N ALA A 22 -27.35 -13.98 -12.58
CA ALA A 22 -25.96 -13.62 -12.84
C ALA A 22 -25.63 -12.22 -12.31
N VAL A 23 -26.54 -11.24 -12.45
CA VAL A 23 -26.37 -9.89 -11.91
C VAL A 23 -26.30 -9.91 -10.38
N VAL A 24 -27.18 -10.66 -9.71
CA VAL A 24 -27.17 -10.77 -8.24
C VAL A 24 -25.86 -11.39 -7.74
N ILE A 25 -25.41 -12.48 -8.38
CA ILE A 25 -24.15 -13.13 -8.00
C ILE A 25 -22.96 -12.21 -8.29
N GLY A 26 -22.93 -11.59 -9.46
CA GLY A 26 -21.85 -10.68 -9.86
C GLY A 26 -21.75 -9.46 -8.94
N SER A 27 -22.89 -8.90 -8.52
CA SER A 27 -22.91 -7.79 -7.56
C SER A 27 -22.45 -8.23 -6.17
N ALA A 28 -22.86 -9.41 -5.68
CA ALA A 28 -22.34 -9.94 -4.42
C ALA A 28 -20.81 -10.14 -4.46
N LEU A 29 -20.28 -10.72 -5.54
CA LEU A 29 -18.84 -10.88 -5.74
C LEU A 29 -18.12 -9.53 -5.81
N ALA A 30 -18.70 -8.55 -6.51
CA ALA A 30 -18.14 -7.21 -6.61
C ALA A 30 -18.05 -6.52 -5.24
N VAL A 31 -19.06 -6.68 -4.38
CA VAL A 31 -19.05 -6.12 -3.02
C VAL A 31 -17.94 -6.74 -2.18
N VAL A 32 -17.79 -8.08 -2.21
CA VAL A 32 -16.74 -8.77 -1.47
C VAL A 32 -15.35 -8.36 -1.97
N PHE A 33 -15.18 -8.25 -3.28
CA PHE A 33 -13.95 -7.77 -3.88
C PHE A 33 -13.65 -6.33 -3.45
N ALA A 34 -14.63 -5.43 -3.55
CA ALA A 34 -14.49 -4.04 -3.12
C ALA A 34 -14.11 -3.95 -1.64
N ALA A 35 -14.77 -4.71 -0.76
CA ALA A 35 -14.43 -4.76 0.66
C ALA A 35 -12.97 -5.21 0.89
N THR A 36 -12.50 -6.21 0.12
CA THR A 36 -11.12 -6.69 0.20
C THR A 36 -10.13 -5.60 -0.23
N VAL A 37 -10.41 -4.90 -1.33
CA VAL A 37 -9.59 -3.78 -1.81
C VAL A 37 -9.56 -2.64 -0.79
N VAL A 38 -10.68 -2.35 -0.13
CA VAL A 38 -10.74 -1.34 0.94
C VAL A 38 -9.83 -1.72 2.10
N VAL A 39 -9.86 -2.98 2.55
CA VAL A 39 -8.98 -3.46 3.63
C VAL A 39 -7.51 -3.35 3.24
N ILE A 40 -7.14 -3.79 2.03
CA ILE A 40 -5.77 -3.70 1.52
C ILE A 40 -5.34 -2.24 1.40
N GLY A 41 -6.20 -1.39 0.86
CA GLY A 41 -5.97 0.05 0.74
C GLY A 41 -5.73 0.69 2.10
N PHE A 42 -6.55 0.37 3.09
CA PHE A 42 -6.42 0.87 4.45
C PHE A 42 -5.10 0.42 5.11
N MET A 43 -4.78 -0.88 5.05
CA MET A 43 -3.50 -1.42 5.54
C MET A 43 -2.31 -0.78 4.82
N GLY A 44 -2.41 -0.66 3.50
CA GLY A 44 -1.42 0.01 2.66
C GLY A 44 -1.22 1.47 3.11
N SER A 45 -2.28 2.25 3.24
CA SER A 45 -2.21 3.64 3.71
C SER A 45 -1.58 3.77 5.08
N ALA A 46 -1.91 2.89 6.03
CA ALA A 46 -1.28 2.88 7.34
C ALA A 46 0.24 2.61 7.24
N LEU A 47 0.64 1.59 6.49
CA LEU A 47 2.05 1.26 6.28
C LEU A 47 2.80 2.39 5.54
N PHE A 48 2.24 2.94 4.47
CA PHE A 48 2.84 4.06 3.74
C PHE A 48 2.95 5.32 4.62
N GLY A 49 1.97 5.58 5.49
CA GLY A 49 2.04 6.66 6.47
C GLY A 49 3.21 6.49 7.44
N LEU A 50 3.41 5.27 7.97
CA LEU A 50 4.54 4.96 8.85
C LEU A 50 5.88 5.05 8.12
N VAL A 51 5.97 4.55 6.88
CA VAL A 51 7.18 4.67 6.05
C VAL A 51 7.50 6.14 5.78
N ALA A 52 6.50 6.95 5.42
CA ALA A 52 6.68 8.37 5.21
C ALA A 52 7.18 9.08 6.48
N LEU A 53 6.60 8.75 7.64
CA LEU A 53 7.01 9.30 8.93
C LEU A 53 8.44 8.87 9.29
N ALA A 54 8.80 7.60 9.09
CA ALA A 54 10.14 7.08 9.35
C ALA A 54 11.19 7.77 8.45
N LEU A 55 10.87 7.95 7.16
CA LEU A 55 11.75 8.67 6.24
C LEU A 55 11.88 10.16 6.63
N ARG A 56 10.80 10.79 7.10
CA ARG A 56 10.85 12.15 7.63
C ARG A 56 11.73 12.24 8.87
N ALA A 57 11.55 11.35 9.84
CA ALA A 57 12.36 11.30 11.06
C ALA A 57 13.85 11.10 10.74
N ARG A 58 14.18 10.16 9.83
CA ARG A 58 15.57 9.96 9.37
C ARG A 58 16.18 11.22 8.77
N ARG A 59 15.40 11.99 8.00
CA ARG A 59 15.87 13.27 7.43
C ARG A 59 16.09 14.32 8.52
N THR A 60 15.20 14.41 9.50
CA THR A 60 15.34 15.34 10.63
C THR A 60 16.58 15.03 11.46
N VAL A 61 16.76 13.78 11.90
CA VAL A 61 17.94 13.36 12.68
C VAL A 61 19.23 13.60 11.91
N LYS A 62 19.27 13.24 10.62
CA LYS A 62 20.47 13.47 9.79
C LYS A 62 20.82 14.96 9.67
N ALA A 63 19.81 15.84 9.61
CA ALA A 63 20.05 17.29 9.58
C ALA A 63 20.58 17.82 10.92
N GLU A 64 20.13 17.24 12.04
CA GLU A 64 20.57 17.60 13.39
C GLU A 64 22.00 17.10 13.68
N THR A 65 22.31 15.85 13.34
CA THR A 65 23.65 15.27 13.56
C THR A 65 24.69 15.78 12.57
N GLY A 66 24.31 16.09 11.33
CA GLY A 66 25.25 16.53 10.28
C GLY A 66 25.77 17.95 10.42
N GLY A 67 25.33 18.70 11.43
CA GLY A 67 25.72 20.10 11.66
C GLY A 67 26.07 20.43 13.11
N ASP A 68 26.16 19.45 14.01
CA ASP A 68 26.56 19.69 15.40
C ASP A 68 28.10 19.73 15.52
N PRO A 69 28.70 20.92 15.73
CA PRO A 69 30.15 21.07 15.81
C PRO A 69 30.75 20.46 17.09
N SER A 70 29.91 20.15 18.09
CA SER A 70 30.32 19.55 19.36
C SER A 70 30.42 18.02 19.31
N LEU A 71 29.93 17.42 18.21
CA LEU A 71 29.85 15.97 18.04
C LEU A 71 31.20 15.42 17.55
N ILE A 72 31.85 14.64 18.41
CA ILE A 72 33.10 13.95 18.07
C ILE A 72 32.76 12.73 17.22
N GLU A 73 32.94 12.83 15.90
CA GLU A 73 32.67 11.72 14.98
C GLU A 73 33.81 10.69 15.03
N ALA A 74 33.57 9.56 15.69
CA ALA A 74 34.47 8.42 15.66
C ALA A 74 34.26 7.61 14.37
N ARG A 75 35.21 7.71 13.43
CA ARG A 75 35.18 6.94 12.18
C ARG A 75 36.11 5.74 12.28
N ASN A 76 35.56 4.56 12.00
CA ASN A 76 36.34 3.35 11.83
C ASN A 76 37.09 3.43 10.49
N VAL A 77 38.41 3.40 10.54
CA VAL A 77 39.31 3.52 9.38
C VAL A 77 39.80 2.15 8.87
N GLY A 78 39.28 1.06 9.44
CA GLY A 78 39.64 -0.32 9.11
C GLY A 78 40.53 -0.97 10.18
N GLY A 79 40.35 -2.26 10.40
CA GLY A 79 41.05 -3.03 11.43
C GLY A 79 40.46 -2.82 12.84
N HIS A 80 41.31 -2.63 13.84
CA HIS A 80 40.93 -2.40 15.25
C HIS A 80 41.03 -0.93 15.70
N SER A 81 41.32 0.00 14.79
CA SER A 81 41.50 1.42 15.14
C SER A 81 40.25 2.25 14.85
N TRP A 82 39.88 3.06 15.83
CA TRP A 82 38.84 4.08 15.73
C TRP A 82 39.51 5.44 15.90
N VAL A 83 39.24 6.37 14.97
CA VAL A 83 39.76 7.74 15.02
C VAL A 83 38.60 8.68 15.26
N ALA A 84 38.68 9.45 16.33
CA ALA A 84 37.76 10.55 16.62
C ALA A 84 38.21 11.80 15.86
N TYR A 85 37.36 12.28 14.96
CA TYR A 85 37.50 13.58 14.32
C TYR A 85 36.62 14.58 15.05
N GLY A 86 37.24 15.58 15.69
CA GLY A 86 36.58 16.76 16.22
C GLY A 86 37.06 17.96 15.42
N TRP A 87 36.14 18.69 14.79
CA TRP A 87 36.46 19.92 14.09
C TRP A 87 36.60 21.06 15.11
N ASN A 88 37.73 21.76 15.10
CA ASN A 88 37.97 22.89 16.00
C ASN A 88 37.84 24.17 15.15
N GLU A 89 36.67 24.79 15.14
CA GLU A 89 36.49 26.13 14.57
C GLU A 89 37.32 27.09 15.43
N ARG A 90 38.55 27.35 15.00
CA ARG A 90 39.32 28.45 15.57
C ARG A 90 38.66 29.77 15.16
N PRO A 91 38.60 30.76 16.07
CA PRO A 91 37.87 32.01 15.88
C PRO A 91 38.39 32.85 14.71
#